data_AF-A0A2M7MS92-F1
#
_entry.id   AF-A0A2M7MS92-F1
#
_cell.length_a   1.000
_cell.length_b   1.000
_cell.length_c   1.000
_cell.angle_alpha   90.00
_cell.angle_beta   90.00
_cell.angle_gamma   90.00
#
_symmetry.space_group_name_H-M   'P 1'
#
loop_
_entity.id
_entity.type
_entity.pdbx_description
1 polymer ?
#
loop_
_entity_poly.entity_id
_entity_poly.type
_entity_poly.pdbx_seq_one_letter_code
_entity_poly.pdbx_strand_id
1 'polypeptide(L)'
;MEKNPIRLILVTLLLSLVAPLSAGAATSAEVAVQVREQWATVRSSYVASVKPYATNPLVPQYTLALDKAGKSLEKFLQLKLSSPPATPATLTPAVDQLAKDLAALRLLQGKASGNLATALGAALARHSQVTQTALKNMR
;
A
#
# COMPACT_ATOMS: atom_id res chain seq x y z
N MET A 1 -14.59 -57.70 20.64
CA MET A 1 -15.43 -56.50 20.41
C MET A 1 -15.28 -56.14 18.94
N GLU A 2 -16.12 -56.76 18.11
CA GLU A 2 -16.13 -56.58 16.65
C GLU A 2 -16.72 -55.23 16.26
N LYS A 3 -16.12 -54.58 15.25
CA LYS A 3 -16.81 -53.63 14.36
C LYS A 3 -16.05 -53.54 13.03
N ASN A 4 -16.73 -53.98 11.96
CA ASN A 4 -16.29 -54.14 10.57
C ASN A 4 -15.71 -52.87 9.91
N PRO A 5 -14.64 -52.98 9.10
CA PRO A 5 -14.14 -51.92 8.24
C PRO A 5 -14.73 -52.00 6.81
N ILE A 6 -16.05 -52.15 6.67
CA ILE A 6 -16.74 -52.20 5.36
C ILE A 6 -17.63 -50.97 5.23
N ARG A 7 -17.00 -49.78 5.19
CA ARG A 7 -17.54 -48.56 4.56
C ARG A 7 -16.46 -47.76 3.84
N LEU A 8 -15.42 -48.48 3.39
CA LEU A 8 -14.69 -48.11 2.19
C LEU A 8 -15.68 -48.32 1.02
N ILE A 9 -15.70 -47.43 0.02
CA ILE A 9 -16.51 -47.52 -1.21
C ILE A 9 -17.96 -47.01 -1.06
N LEU A 10 -18.18 -45.70 -0.88
CA LEU A 10 -19.31 -45.00 -1.52
C LEU A 10 -19.35 -43.45 -1.41
N VAL A 11 -18.28 -42.78 -0.96
CA VAL A 11 -18.21 -41.30 -1.03
C VAL A 11 -16.88 -40.89 -1.66
N THR A 12 -16.51 -41.58 -2.73
CA THR A 12 -15.36 -41.28 -3.59
C THR A 12 -15.83 -40.79 -4.96
N LEU A 13 -16.97 -40.10 -5.00
CA LEU A 13 -17.52 -39.56 -6.23
C LEU A 13 -18.45 -38.40 -5.86
N LEU A 14 -18.29 -37.24 -6.51
CA LEU A 14 -19.02 -35.98 -6.32
C LEU A 14 -18.42 -35.00 -5.30
N LEU A 15 -17.22 -34.49 -5.61
CA LEU A 15 -16.95 -33.05 -5.60
C LEU A 15 -15.79 -32.75 -6.55
N SER A 16 -15.94 -33.26 -7.77
CA SER A 16 -15.30 -32.70 -8.96
C SER A 16 -15.87 -31.30 -9.17
N LEU A 17 -15.35 -30.31 -8.46
CA LEU A 17 -15.49 -28.90 -8.84
C LEU A 17 -14.33 -28.08 -8.23
N VAL A 18 -13.09 -28.58 -8.34
CA VAL A 18 -11.95 -27.67 -8.37
C VAL A 18 -11.99 -27.00 -9.74
N ALA A 19 -12.89 -26.02 -9.86
CA ALA A 19 -12.78 -25.03 -10.90
C ALA A 19 -11.32 -24.52 -10.85
N PRO A 20 -10.65 -24.32 -11.99
CA PRO A 20 -9.43 -23.56 -11.97
C PRO A 20 -9.78 -22.24 -11.26
N LEU A 21 -9.14 -21.97 -10.12
CA LEU A 21 -9.04 -20.62 -9.60
C LEU A 21 -8.35 -19.85 -10.72
N SER A 22 -9.13 -19.36 -11.70
CA SER A 22 -8.72 -18.24 -12.52
C SER A 22 -8.21 -17.24 -11.51
N ALA A 23 -6.90 -16.97 -11.54
CA ALA A 23 -6.31 -15.93 -10.74
C ALA A 23 -7.00 -14.64 -11.17
N GLY A 24 -8.12 -14.34 -10.51
CA GLY A 24 -8.89 -13.15 -10.76
C GLY A 24 -7.94 -12.00 -10.51
N ALA A 25 -7.82 -11.10 -11.50
CA ALA A 25 -7.13 -9.86 -11.26
C ALA A 25 -7.77 -9.23 -10.01
N ALA A 26 -6.94 -8.86 -9.03
CA ALA A 26 -7.41 -8.25 -7.79
C ALA A 26 -8.33 -7.08 -8.13
N THR A 27 -9.51 -7.04 -7.50
CA THR A 27 -10.45 -5.94 -7.66
C THR A 27 -9.82 -4.64 -7.16
N SER A 28 -10.28 -3.50 -7.66
CA SER A 28 -9.78 -2.20 -7.21
C SER A 28 -9.92 -2.00 -5.69
N ALA A 29 -10.96 -2.59 -5.08
CA ALA A 29 -11.16 -2.58 -3.63
C ALA A 29 -10.06 -3.37 -2.90
N GLU A 30 -9.72 -4.57 -3.36
CA GLU A 30 -8.63 -5.38 -2.80
C GLU A 30 -7.27 -4.70 -2.97
N VAL A 31 -7.01 -4.11 -4.14
CA VAL A 31 -5.79 -3.32 -4.38
C VAL A 31 -5.70 -2.14 -3.41
N ALA A 32 -6.80 -1.41 -3.17
CA ALA A 32 -6.81 -0.31 -2.23
C ALA A 32 -6.52 -0.75 -0.79
N VAL A 33 -7.04 -1.91 -0.36
CA VAL A 33 -6.72 -2.49 0.96
C VAL A 33 -5.22 -2.81 1.05
N GLN A 34 -4.66 -3.52 0.08
CA GLN A 34 -3.23 -3.84 0.05
C GLN A 34 -2.35 -2.60 0.07
N VAL A 35 -2.72 -1.55 -0.68
CA VAL A 35 -1.98 -0.28 -0.69
C VAL A 35 -1.98 0.37 0.70
N ARG A 36 -3.13 0.38 1.41
CA ARG A 36 -3.21 0.93 2.77
C ARG A 36 -2.36 0.14 3.76
N GLU A 37 -2.43 -1.19 3.72
CA GLU A 37 -1.63 -2.07 4.58
C GLU A 37 -0.13 -1.90 4.35
N GLN A 38 0.29 -1.85 3.08
CA GLN A 38 1.68 -1.60 2.72
C GLN A 38 2.12 -0.20 3.17
N TRP A 39 1.29 0.82 2.95
CA TRP A 39 1.60 2.18 3.39
C TRP A 39 1.80 2.26 4.91
N ALA A 40 0.91 1.63 5.68
CA ALA A 40 1.01 1.56 7.14
C ALA A 40 2.27 0.80 7.60
N THR A 41 2.59 -0.32 6.95
CA THR A 41 3.80 -1.11 7.24
C THR A 41 5.08 -0.29 7.01
N VAL A 42 5.14 0.42 5.88
CA VAL A 42 6.30 1.27 5.57
C VAL A 42 6.38 2.45 6.55
N ARG A 43 5.26 3.06 6.93
CA ARG A 43 5.21 4.12 7.93
C ARG A 43 5.73 3.66 9.29
N SER A 44 5.33 2.47 9.75
CA SER A 44 5.84 1.87 11.00
C SER A 44 7.35 1.60 10.92
N SER A 45 7.82 1.08 9.78
CA SER A 45 9.25 0.88 9.54
C SER A 45 10.04 2.20 9.55
N TYR A 46 9.46 3.26 8.97
CA TYR A 46 10.02 4.61 9.01
C TYR A 46 10.16 5.10 10.45
N VAL A 47 9.10 5.05 11.26
CA VAL A 47 9.10 5.51 12.65
C VAL A 47 10.18 4.78 13.47
N ALA A 48 10.30 3.47 13.31
CA ALA A 48 11.36 2.69 13.97
C ALA A 48 12.76 3.14 13.52
N SER A 49 12.94 3.38 12.21
CA SER A 49 14.22 3.75 11.61
C SER A 49 14.68 5.16 11.99
N VAL A 50 13.76 6.09 12.24
CA VAL A 50 14.09 7.47 12.60
C VAL A 50 14.11 7.74 14.10
N LYS A 51 13.68 6.78 14.93
CA LYS A 51 13.69 6.88 16.40
C LYS A 51 15.05 7.34 16.97
N PRO A 52 16.23 6.88 16.49
CA PRO A 52 17.52 7.36 16.98
C PRO A 52 17.80 8.84 16.68
N TYR A 53 17.07 9.44 15.75
CA TYR A 53 17.25 10.81 15.28
C TYR A 53 16.12 11.75 15.74
N ALA A 54 15.35 11.38 16.78
CA ALA A 54 14.16 12.12 17.20
C ALA A 54 14.42 13.60 17.56
N THR A 55 15.65 13.95 17.94
CA THR A 55 16.06 15.33 18.22
C THR A 55 16.38 16.15 16.95
N ASN A 56 16.48 15.51 15.78
CA ASN A 56 16.74 16.20 14.53
C ASN A 56 15.45 16.87 14.00
N PRO A 57 15.45 18.19 13.74
CA PRO A 57 14.24 18.92 13.34
C PRO A 57 13.67 18.50 11.97
N LEU A 58 14.42 17.75 11.16
CA LEU A 58 13.93 17.20 9.89
C LEU A 58 12.97 16.03 10.11
N VAL A 59 13.08 15.27 11.21
CA VAL A 59 12.21 14.13 11.50
C VAL A 59 10.74 14.54 11.62
N PRO A 60 10.35 15.54 12.43
CA PRO A 60 8.95 15.98 12.49
C PRO A 60 8.48 16.61 11.18
N GLN A 61 9.33 17.35 10.45
CA GLN A 61 8.98 17.91 9.14
C GLN A 61 8.69 16.81 8.10
N TYR A 62 9.54 15.79 8.06
CA TYR A 62 9.36 14.63 7.18
C TYR A 62 8.13 13.83 7.57
N THR A 63 7.87 13.62 8.86
CA THR A 63 6.67 12.93 9.35
C THR A 63 5.39 13.65 8.90
N LEU A 64 5.33 14.98 9.05
CA LEU A 64 4.18 15.78 8.61
C LEU A 64 3.97 15.71 7.09
N ALA A 65 5.06 15.82 6.32
CA ALA A 65 5.00 15.67 4.86
C ALA A 65 4.54 14.25 4.47
N LEU A 66 4.95 13.23 5.23
CA LEU A 66 4.57 11.85 4.98
C LEU A 66 3.09 11.61 5.26
N ASP A 67 2.57 12.17 6.34
CA ASP A 67 1.15 12.12 6.68
C ASP A 67 0.30 12.83 5.62
N LYS A 68 0.80 13.95 5.08
CA LYS A 68 0.16 14.65 3.96
C LYS A 68 0.14 13.79 2.69
N ALA A 69 1.27 13.17 2.34
CA ALA A 69 1.34 12.24 1.20
C ALA A 69 0.37 11.05 1.37
N GLY A 70 0.26 10.51 2.58
CA GLY A 70 -0.71 9.44 2.91
C GLY A 70 -2.16 9.88 2.72
N LYS A 71 -2.51 11.11 3.10
CA LYS A 71 -3.86 11.68 2.85
C LYS A 71 -4.12 11.87 1.35
N SER A 72 -3.13 12.32 0.59
CA SER A 72 -3.24 12.46 -0.87
C SER A 72 -3.39 11.10 -1.57
N LEU A 73 -2.69 10.07 -1.09
CA LEU A 73 -2.86 8.69 -1.54
C LEU A 73 -4.28 8.20 -1.24
N GLU A 74 -4.76 8.38 -0.01
CA GLU A 74 -6.12 7.96 0.38
C GLU A 74 -7.19 8.67 -0.47
N LYS A 75 -7.02 9.97 -0.76
CA LYS A 75 -7.92 10.69 -1.68
C LYS A 75 -7.93 10.08 -3.08
N PHE A 76 -6.77 9.71 -3.62
CA PHE A 76 -6.69 9.01 -4.90
C PHE A 76 -7.42 7.66 -4.86
N LEU A 77 -7.21 6.86 -3.81
CA LEU A 77 -7.90 5.58 -3.63
C LEU A 77 -9.42 5.77 -3.57
N GLN A 78 -9.90 6.75 -2.80
CA GLN A 78 -11.33 7.04 -2.67
C GLN A 78 -11.95 7.44 -4.01
N LEU A 79 -11.28 8.28 -4.80
CA LEU A 79 -11.76 8.64 -6.15
C LEU A 79 -11.79 7.43 -7.09
N LYS A 80 -10.83 6.50 -6.98
CA LYS A 80 -10.83 5.28 -7.79
C LYS A 80 -11.91 4.27 -7.36
N LEU A 81 -12.36 4.32 -6.12
CA LEU A 81 -13.42 3.47 -5.58
C LEU A 81 -14.80 4.12 -5.64
N SER A 82 -14.92 5.37 -6.12
CA SER A 82 -16.18 6.08 -6.14
C SER A 82 -17.17 5.47 -7.13
N SER A 83 -18.45 5.51 -6.78
CA SER A 83 -19.55 5.20 -7.68
C SER A 83 -20.53 6.39 -7.71
N PRO A 84 -20.71 7.06 -8.86
CA PRO A 84 -20.11 6.75 -10.16
C PRO A 84 -18.58 6.95 -10.19
N PRO A 85 -17.86 6.31 -11.15
CA PRO A 85 -16.42 6.43 -11.27
C PRO A 85 -15.97 7.89 -11.43
N ALA A 86 -14.89 8.26 -10.74
CA ALA A 86 -14.33 9.60 -10.83
C ALA A 86 -13.89 9.93 -12.26
N THR A 87 -14.23 11.14 -12.71
CA THR A 87 -13.83 11.63 -14.02
C THR A 87 -12.35 12.04 -14.03
N PRO A 88 -11.68 12.07 -15.19
CA PRO A 88 -10.30 12.54 -15.31
C PRO A 88 -10.09 13.94 -14.70
N ALA A 89 -11.07 14.83 -14.80
CA ALA A 89 -11.02 16.18 -14.23
C ALA A 89 -10.86 16.19 -12.70
N THR A 90 -11.30 15.14 -12.02
CA THR A 90 -11.14 14.99 -10.56
C THR A 90 -9.95 14.10 -10.18
N LEU A 91 -9.61 13.13 -11.04
CA LEU A 91 -8.51 12.20 -10.80
C LEU A 91 -7.14 12.86 -11.03
N THR A 92 -6.96 13.60 -12.14
CA THR A 92 -5.68 14.23 -12.49
C THR A 92 -5.16 15.15 -11.38
N PRO A 93 -5.97 16.07 -10.81
CA PRO A 93 -5.51 16.91 -9.70
C PRO A 93 -5.11 16.11 -8.45
N ALA A 94 -5.74 14.95 -8.19
CA ALA A 94 -5.38 14.09 -7.06
C ALA A 94 -4.03 13.40 -7.27
N VAL A 95 -3.76 12.93 -8.50
CA VAL A 95 -2.46 12.35 -8.88
C VAL A 95 -1.37 13.42 -8.84
N ASP A 96 -1.62 14.62 -9.35
CA ASP A 96 -0.67 15.74 -9.31
C ASP A 96 -0.35 16.15 -7.86
N GLN A 97 -1.35 16.19 -6.99
CA GLN A 97 -1.15 16.52 -5.58
C GLN A 97 -0.31 15.45 -4.87
N LEU A 98 -0.58 14.17 -5.14
CA LEU A 98 0.22 13.06 -4.62
C LEU A 98 1.68 13.14 -5.09
N ALA A 99 1.92 13.45 -6.37
CA ALA A 99 3.26 13.65 -6.91
C ALA A 99 3.99 14.82 -6.23
N LYS A 100 3.29 15.94 -6.00
CA LYS A 100 3.83 17.11 -5.27
C LYS A 100 4.22 16.75 -3.82
N ASP A 101 3.38 15.98 -3.14
CA ASP A 101 3.67 15.58 -1.75
C ASP A 101 4.84 14.59 -1.66
N LEU A 102 4.99 13.66 -2.61
CA LEU A 102 6.19 12.82 -2.72
C LEU A 102 7.46 13.64 -3.05
N ALA A 103 7.35 14.67 -3.90
CA ALA A 103 8.46 15.57 -4.17
C ALA A 103 8.89 16.35 -2.92
N ALA A 104 7.94 16.77 -2.08
CA ALA A 104 8.24 17.41 -0.80
C ALA A 104 9.03 16.49 0.14
N LEU A 105 8.69 15.20 0.20
CA LEU A 105 9.49 14.20 0.93
C LEU A 105 10.91 14.07 0.40
N ARG A 106 11.09 14.08 -0.93
CA ARG A 106 12.41 14.06 -1.58
C ARG A 106 13.24 15.29 -1.21
N LEU A 107 12.63 16.47 -1.21
CA LEU A 107 13.31 17.70 -0.79
C LEU A 107 13.75 17.65 0.67
N LEU A 108 12.91 17.12 1.57
CA LEU A 108 13.27 16.95 2.98
C LEU A 108 14.37 15.91 3.18
N GLN A 109 14.32 14.81 2.42
CA GLN A 109 15.40 13.81 2.42
C GLN A 109 16.73 14.42 1.95
N GLY A 110 16.71 15.28 0.93
CA GLY A 110 17.90 15.99 0.45
C GLY A 110 18.54 16.96 1.45
N LYS A 111 17.80 17.36 2.50
CA LYS A 111 18.32 18.17 3.60
C LYS A 111 18.97 17.33 4.72
N ALA A 112 18.71 16.03 4.75
CA ALA A 112 19.28 15.14 5.75
C ALA A 112 20.72 14.77 5.39
N SER A 113 21.49 14.35 6.40
CA SER A 113 22.88 13.93 6.22
C SER A 113 23.17 12.62 6.98
N GLY A 114 24.22 11.92 6.56
CA GLY A 114 24.66 10.67 7.19
C GLY A 114 23.56 9.61 7.23
N ASN A 115 23.48 8.87 8.35
CA ASN A 115 22.55 7.76 8.49
C ASN A 115 21.08 8.17 8.46
N LEU A 116 20.75 9.43 8.83
CA LEU A 116 19.39 9.95 8.69
C LEU A 116 19.01 10.08 7.20
N ALA A 117 19.92 10.54 6.34
CA ALA A 117 19.66 10.62 4.89
C ALA A 117 19.36 9.24 4.30
N THR A 118 20.09 8.21 4.75
CA THR A 118 19.86 6.81 4.37
C THR A 118 18.49 6.31 4.85
N ALA A 119 18.14 6.56 6.12
CA ALA A 119 16.85 6.15 6.68
C ALA A 119 15.67 6.82 5.95
N LEU A 120 15.74 8.14 5.70
CA LEU A 120 14.73 8.87 4.95
C LEU A 120 14.68 8.44 3.47
N GLY A 121 15.84 8.13 2.86
CA GLY A 121 15.92 7.63 1.49
C GLY A 121 15.25 6.27 1.33
N ALA A 122 15.52 5.34 2.24
CA ALA A 122 14.90 4.02 2.24
C ALA A 122 13.37 4.11 2.46
N ALA A 123 12.92 4.97 3.37
CA ALA A 123 11.49 5.23 3.58
C ALA A 123 10.83 5.81 2.33
N LEU A 124 11.44 6.84 1.71
CA LEU A 124 10.93 7.47 0.50
C LEU A 124 10.80 6.46 -0.65
N ALA A 125 11.81 5.61 -0.85
CA ALA A 125 11.79 4.60 -1.90
C ALA A 125 10.60 3.63 -1.73
N ARG A 126 10.39 3.12 -0.51
CA ARG A 126 9.27 2.22 -0.20
C ARG A 126 7.91 2.91 -0.35
N HIS A 127 7.74 4.14 0.16
CA HIS A 127 6.49 4.90 -0.02
C HIS A 127 6.21 5.21 -1.50
N SER A 128 7.24 5.52 -2.28
CA SER A 128 7.13 5.73 -3.72
C SER A 128 6.72 4.45 -4.44
N GLN A 129 7.27 3.30 -4.05
CA GLN A 129 6.89 2.00 -4.60
C GLN A 129 5.41 1.68 -4.33
N VAL A 130 4.93 1.87 -3.09
CA VAL A 130 3.51 1.66 -2.74
C VAL A 130 2.61 2.57 -3.58
N THR A 131 3.00 3.82 -3.75
CA THR A 131 2.26 4.78 -4.58
C THR A 131 2.23 4.36 -6.06
N GLN A 132 3.36 3.92 -6.62
CA GLN A 132 3.42 3.43 -7.99
C GLN A 132 2.57 2.16 -8.19
N THR A 133 2.54 1.26 -7.20
CA THR A 133 1.65 0.09 -7.21
C THR A 133 0.19 0.50 -7.28
N ALA A 134 -0.22 1.48 -6.47
CA ALA A 134 -1.58 2.02 -6.50
C ALA A 134 -1.92 2.62 -7.88
N LEU A 135 -1.04 3.49 -8.39
CA LEU A 135 -1.22 4.14 -9.70
C LEU A 135 -1.26 3.14 -10.86
N LYS A 136 -0.49 2.05 -10.80
CA LYS A 136 -0.44 1.03 -11.85
C LYS A 136 -1.66 0.12 -11.84
N ASN A 137 -2.06 -0.38 -10.66
CA ASN A 137 -3.08 -1.43 -10.55
C ASN A 137 -4.51 -0.89 -10.44
N MET A 138 -4.67 0.41 -10.18
CA MET A 138 -6.00 1.05 -10.12
C MET A 138 -6.22 1.99 -11.30
N ARG A 139 -5.38 1.93 -12.33
CA ARG A 139 -5.42 2.83 -13.47
C ARG A 139 -6.64 2.61 -14.34
#